data_AF-A0A2S9Q389-F1
#
_entry.id   AF-A0A2S9Q389-F1
#
_cell.length_a   1.000
_cell.length_b   1.000
_cell.length_c   1.000
_cell.angle_alpha   90.00
_cell.angle_beta   90.00
_cell.angle_gamma   90.00
#
_symmetry.space_group_name_H-M   'P 1'
#
loop_
_entity.id
_entity.type
_entity.pdbx_description
1 polymer ?
#
loop_
_entity_poly.entity_id
_entity_poly.type
_entity_poly.pdbx_seq_one_letter_code
_entity_poly.pdbx_strand_id
1 'polypeptide(L)'
;MISAMTKGWGKVAAVLLAAVTMAGTAACGGDAGAESKPKATASAAKKPAEPVKAQWDKAMEWWATHDIGCVNGSAVDADREGCAVRVQDYVDDVRKIRKAMNADPAAPKGFYSDAYAIIDRLESYASTPSGEGDTEGWLDARPLIWAQGEALDEWIAAHPLQ
;
A
#
# COMPACT_ATOMS: atom_id res chain seq x y z
N MET A 1 27.10 -18.05 34.43
CA MET A 1 27.72 -17.23 33.37
C MET A 1 26.57 -16.65 32.55
N ILE A 2 26.04 -15.48 32.94
CA ILE A 2 26.30 -14.18 32.31
C ILE A 2 26.33 -14.26 30.77
N SER A 3 25.19 -14.00 30.13
CA SER A 3 24.98 -12.82 29.28
C SER A 3 23.64 -12.91 28.55
N ALA A 4 22.77 -11.96 28.84
CA ALA A 4 21.63 -11.59 28.03
C ALA A 4 21.98 -10.32 27.23
N MET A 5 21.65 -10.28 25.94
CA MET A 5 21.44 -9.05 25.16
C MET A 5 20.36 -9.38 24.09
N THR A 6 19.09 -9.01 24.23
CA THR A 6 18.41 -7.72 23.94
C THR A 6 18.70 -7.07 22.57
N LYS A 7 17.76 -7.28 21.63
CA LYS A 7 17.34 -6.36 20.55
C LYS A 7 16.08 -6.99 19.94
N GLY A 8 14.85 -6.49 20.01
CA GLY A 8 14.27 -5.23 20.45
C GLY A 8 13.05 -5.02 19.54
N TRP A 9 11.86 -4.74 20.07
CA TRP A 9 10.77 -4.03 19.39
C TRP A 9 10.06 -3.21 20.46
N GLY A 10 10.39 -1.92 20.49
CA GLY A 10 9.77 -0.96 21.39
C GLY A 10 8.46 -0.46 20.81
N LYS A 11 7.39 -0.59 21.59
CA LYS A 11 6.38 0.46 21.88
C LYS A 11 5.20 -0.16 22.63
N VAL A 12 5.27 -0.18 23.96
CA VAL A 12 4.08 -0.10 24.82
C VAL A 12 4.48 0.67 26.09
N ALA A 13 4.03 1.91 26.19
CA ALA A 13 3.93 2.66 27.44
C ALA A 13 2.51 3.25 27.41
N ALA A 14 1.58 2.80 28.25
CA ALA A 14 1.44 2.98 29.70
C ALA A 14 0.15 3.79 29.88
N VAL A 15 -0.94 3.14 30.29
CA VAL A 15 -1.49 3.18 31.66
C VAL A 15 -2.13 4.53 31.99
N LEU A 16 -3.45 4.52 32.27
CA LEU A 16 -4.01 4.96 33.56
C LEU A 16 -5.49 4.55 33.63
N LEU A 17 -5.73 3.45 34.32
CA LEU A 17 -7.00 3.15 34.98
C LEU A 17 -7.00 3.87 36.33
N ALA A 18 -8.01 4.70 36.58
CA ALA A 18 -8.42 5.08 37.92
C ALA A 18 -9.95 5.20 37.93
N ALA A 19 -10.58 4.25 38.62
CA ALA A 19 -12.01 4.19 38.88
C ALA A 19 -12.37 5.11 40.06
N VAL A 20 -13.46 5.88 39.98
CA VAL A 20 -14.22 6.34 41.16
C VAL A 20 -15.71 6.47 40.80
N THR A 21 -16.48 5.53 41.38
CA THR A 21 -17.90 5.52 41.81
C THR A 21 -18.90 6.58 41.34
N MET A 22 -20.06 6.09 40.88
CA MET A 22 -21.33 6.82 40.87
C MET A 22 -21.79 7.18 42.30
N ALA A 23 -22.44 8.35 42.44
CA ALA A 23 -23.73 8.56 43.13
C ALA A 23 -23.81 9.89 43.90
N GLY A 24 -24.95 10.56 43.74
CA GLY A 24 -25.47 11.62 44.62
C GLY A 24 -25.22 13.03 44.10
N THR A 25 -26.13 13.99 44.12
CA THR A 25 -27.53 14.09 44.61
C THR A 25 -28.14 15.33 43.93
N ALA A 26 -29.46 15.33 43.76
CA ALA A 26 -30.24 16.42 43.17
C ALA A 26 -30.11 17.78 43.92
N ALA A 27 -30.10 18.89 43.17
CA ALA A 27 -30.66 20.18 43.59
C ALA A 27 -30.78 21.17 42.40
N CYS A 28 -32.03 21.43 42.01
CA CYS A 28 -32.66 22.73 41.73
C CYS A 28 -31.88 23.87 41.01
N GLY A 29 -32.52 24.43 39.97
CA GLY A 29 -32.35 25.84 39.59
C GLY A 29 -32.06 26.06 38.12
N GLY A 30 -33.07 26.54 37.37
CA GLY A 30 -32.93 26.89 35.96
C GLY A 30 -32.11 28.16 35.73
N ASP A 31 -31.58 28.33 34.52
CA ASP A 31 -32.01 29.36 33.55
C ASP A 31 -31.26 29.14 32.21
N ALA A 32 -31.76 29.82 31.17
CA ALA A 32 -31.49 29.64 29.76
C ALA A 32 -30.02 29.81 29.33
N GLY A 33 -29.63 29.11 28.26
CA GLY A 33 -28.34 29.35 27.61
C GLY A 33 -28.08 28.43 26.41
N ALA A 34 -28.57 28.84 25.25
CA ALA A 34 -28.16 28.46 23.89
C ALA A 34 -27.23 27.24 23.73
N GLU A 35 -27.77 26.14 23.20
CA GLU A 35 -26.99 25.04 22.63
C GLU A 35 -26.08 25.58 21.52
N SER A 36 -24.81 25.81 21.86
CA SER A 36 -23.75 26.06 20.91
C SER A 36 -23.45 24.75 20.19
N LYS A 37 -24.08 24.59 19.02
CA LYS A 37 -23.81 23.54 18.03
C LYS A 37 -22.30 23.32 17.90
N PRO A 38 -21.76 22.09 18.05
CA PRO A 38 -20.33 21.86 17.91
C PRO A 38 -19.89 22.30 16.51
N LYS A 39 -19.01 23.30 16.48
CA LYS A 39 -18.37 23.83 15.29
C LYS A 39 -17.59 22.70 14.62
N ALA A 40 -17.89 22.42 13.36
CA ALA A 40 -17.20 21.42 12.56
C ALA A 40 -15.68 21.60 12.70
N THR A 41 -15.02 20.57 13.21
CA THR A 41 -13.56 20.48 13.26
C THR A 41 -13.04 20.66 11.84
N ALA A 42 -12.24 21.72 11.63
CA ALA A 42 -11.59 21.99 10.37
C ALA A 42 -10.86 20.73 9.91
N SER A 43 -11.21 20.24 8.71
CA SER A 43 -10.49 19.13 8.07
C SER A 43 -9.02 19.52 7.99
N ALA A 44 -8.17 18.74 8.64
CA ALA A 44 -6.73 18.88 8.52
C ALA A 44 -6.39 18.92 7.03
N ALA A 45 -5.66 19.96 6.61
CA ALA A 45 -5.23 20.10 5.22
C ALA A 45 -4.48 18.82 4.82
N LYS A 46 -5.06 18.05 3.89
CA LYS A 46 -4.40 16.87 3.32
C LYS A 46 -3.09 17.34 2.71
N LYS A 47 -1.98 16.70 3.09
CA LYS A 47 -0.71 16.87 2.37
C LYS A 47 -0.95 16.59 0.89
N PRO A 48 -0.28 17.31 -0.03
CA PRO A 48 -0.33 16.99 -1.45
C PRO A 48 -0.02 15.51 -1.65
N ALA A 49 -0.83 14.83 -2.45
CA ALA A 49 -0.54 13.46 -2.83
C ALA A 49 0.78 13.43 -3.63
N GLU A 50 1.61 12.44 -3.38
CA GLU A 50 2.84 12.23 -4.13
C GLU A 50 2.51 11.89 -5.60
N PRO A 51 3.22 12.45 -6.60
CA PRO A 51 2.99 12.12 -8.00
C PRO A 51 3.11 10.62 -8.26
N VAL A 52 2.30 10.08 -9.18
CA VAL A 52 2.30 8.65 -9.52
C VAL A 52 3.70 8.15 -9.92
N LYS A 53 4.44 8.95 -10.71
CA LYS A 53 5.82 8.62 -11.08
C LYS A 53 6.73 8.45 -9.87
N ALA A 54 6.66 9.35 -8.89
CA ALA A 54 7.51 9.25 -7.70
C ALA A 54 7.16 8.01 -6.85
N GLN A 55 5.87 7.68 -6.75
CA GLN A 55 5.42 6.45 -6.09
C GLN A 55 5.94 5.20 -6.81
N TRP A 56 5.92 5.20 -8.14
CA TRP A 56 6.44 4.09 -8.96
C TRP A 56 7.95 3.95 -8.85
N ASP A 57 8.70 5.05 -9.01
CA ASP A 57 10.16 5.06 -8.91
C ASP A 57 10.61 4.51 -7.56
N LYS A 58 9.93 4.88 -6.48
CA LYS A 58 10.20 4.36 -5.13
C LYS A 58 9.90 2.87 -4.99
N ALA A 59 8.84 2.37 -5.61
CA ALA A 59 8.54 0.94 -5.63
C ALA A 59 9.65 0.17 -6.39
N MET A 60 10.05 0.66 -7.56
CA MET A 60 11.10 0.03 -8.38
C MET A 60 12.48 0.10 -7.71
N GLU A 61 12.81 1.19 -7.02
CA GLU A 61 14.05 1.29 -6.21
C GLU A 61 14.06 0.26 -5.08
N TRP A 62 12.92 0.06 -4.40
CA TRP A 62 12.80 -0.97 -3.38
C TRP A 62 13.02 -2.37 -3.99
N TRP A 63 12.37 -2.66 -5.11
CA TRP A 63 12.52 -3.95 -5.79
C TRP A 63 13.95 -4.21 -6.25
N ALA A 64 14.61 -3.21 -6.83
CA ALA A 64 16.00 -3.29 -7.29
C ALA A 64 16.99 -3.66 -6.17
N THR A 65 16.63 -3.42 -4.91
CA THR A 65 17.50 -3.67 -3.75
C THR A 65 17.08 -4.84 -2.87
N HIS A 66 15.89 -5.41 -3.06
CA HIS A 66 15.36 -6.44 -2.16
C HIS A 66 15.27 -7.80 -2.84
N ASP A 67 14.44 -7.97 -3.88
CA ASP A 67 14.18 -9.32 -4.41
C ASP A 67 13.75 -9.30 -5.89
N ILE A 68 14.19 -8.33 -6.70
CA ILE A 68 13.82 -8.28 -8.13
C ILE A 68 14.23 -9.54 -8.89
N GLY A 69 15.25 -10.27 -8.42
CA GLY A 69 15.67 -11.55 -8.98
C GLY A 69 14.58 -12.62 -8.98
N CYS A 70 13.66 -12.58 -8.02
CA CYS A 70 12.50 -13.48 -8.01
C CYS A 70 11.48 -13.11 -9.09
N VAL A 71 11.31 -11.82 -9.38
CA VAL A 71 10.32 -11.31 -10.34
C VAL A 71 10.84 -11.42 -11.78
N ASN A 72 12.10 -11.08 -12.02
CA ASN A 72 12.73 -11.20 -13.35
C ASN A 72 13.21 -12.62 -13.67
N GLY A 73 13.23 -13.52 -12.68
CA GLY A 73 13.57 -14.94 -12.84
C GLY A 73 15.01 -15.32 -12.51
N SER A 74 15.92 -14.37 -12.23
CA SER A 74 17.34 -14.67 -12.00
C SER A 74 17.65 -15.40 -10.68
N ALA A 75 16.69 -15.47 -9.75
CA ALA A 75 16.89 -16.07 -8.42
C ALA A 75 15.91 -17.21 -8.08
N VAL A 76 15.06 -17.63 -9.03
CA VAL A 76 13.91 -18.52 -8.76
C VAL A 76 14.32 -19.91 -8.28
N ASP A 77 15.44 -20.45 -8.77
CA ASP A 77 15.87 -21.80 -8.42
C ASP A 77 16.35 -21.93 -6.97
N ALA A 78 16.66 -20.81 -6.29
CA ALA A 78 17.13 -20.80 -4.91
C ALA A 78 15.99 -20.86 -3.88
N ASP A 79 14.82 -20.30 -4.19
CA ASP A 79 13.66 -20.24 -3.31
C ASP A 79 12.36 -20.06 -4.12
N ARG A 80 11.80 -21.17 -4.60
CA ARG A 80 10.61 -21.15 -5.47
C ARG A 80 9.38 -20.58 -4.76
N GLU A 81 9.11 -21.06 -3.55
CA GLU A 81 7.94 -20.64 -2.75
C GLU A 81 8.06 -19.15 -2.37
N GLY A 82 9.23 -18.73 -1.87
CA GLY A 82 9.50 -17.32 -1.59
C GLY A 82 9.38 -16.46 -2.84
N CYS A 83 9.89 -16.91 -3.98
CA CYS A 83 9.75 -16.17 -5.24
C CYS A 83 8.31 -16.08 -5.73
N ALA A 84 7.47 -17.10 -5.54
CA ALA A 84 6.05 -16.99 -5.84
C ALA A 84 5.37 -15.92 -4.98
N VAL A 85 5.71 -15.84 -3.68
CA VAL A 85 5.24 -14.76 -2.80
C VAL A 85 5.75 -13.40 -3.28
N ARG A 86 6.99 -13.28 -3.73
CA ARG A 86 7.53 -12.03 -4.28
C ARG A 86 6.82 -11.59 -5.57
N VAL A 87 6.44 -12.52 -6.44
CA VAL A 87 5.63 -12.19 -7.62
C VAL A 87 4.27 -11.63 -7.20
N GLN A 88 3.64 -12.20 -6.16
CA GLN A 88 2.38 -11.70 -5.60
C GLN A 88 2.55 -10.28 -5.00
N ASP A 89 3.59 -10.07 -4.19
CA ASP A 89 3.93 -8.76 -3.62
C ASP A 89 4.10 -7.70 -4.72
N TYR A 90 4.75 -8.07 -5.83
CA TYR A 90 4.96 -7.18 -6.98
C TYR A 90 3.64 -6.78 -7.65
N VAL A 91 2.73 -7.74 -7.86
CA VAL A 91 1.38 -7.48 -8.39
C VAL A 91 0.62 -6.54 -7.45
N ASP A 92 0.74 -6.71 -6.14
CA ASP A 92 0.11 -5.84 -5.16
C ASP A 92 0.65 -4.41 -5.17
N ASP A 93 1.95 -4.22 -5.42
CA ASP A 93 2.53 -2.90 -5.65
C ASP A 93 1.98 -2.25 -6.92
N VAL A 94 1.84 -3.00 -8.02
CA VAL A 94 1.19 -2.50 -9.25
C VAL A 94 -0.25 -2.07 -8.97
N ARG A 95 -1.01 -2.82 -8.15
CA ARG A 95 -2.37 -2.45 -7.75
C ARG A 95 -2.39 -1.16 -6.92
N LYS A 96 -1.39 -0.90 -6.07
CA LYS A 96 -1.26 0.37 -5.34
C LYS A 96 -1.04 1.54 -6.31
N ILE A 97 -0.28 1.34 -7.38
CA ILE A 97 -0.08 2.35 -8.44
C ILE A 97 -1.36 2.63 -9.20
N ARG A 98 -2.13 1.59 -9.56
CA ARG A 98 -3.47 1.77 -10.15
C ARG A 98 -4.35 2.66 -9.28
N LYS A 99 -4.32 2.42 -7.96
CA LYS A 99 -5.08 3.22 -6.99
C LYS A 99 -4.58 4.66 -6.93
N ALA A 100 -3.28 4.90 -7.03
CA ALA A 100 -2.72 6.24 -7.10
C ALA A 100 -3.15 6.98 -8.36
N MET A 101 -3.10 6.34 -9.52
CA MET A 101 -3.59 6.88 -10.80
C MET A 101 -5.07 7.26 -10.74
N ASN A 102 -5.91 6.40 -10.15
CA ASN A 102 -7.34 6.68 -9.96
C ASN A 102 -7.62 7.85 -9.02
N ALA A 103 -6.71 8.12 -8.08
CA ALA A 103 -6.86 9.16 -7.08
C ALA A 103 -6.18 10.49 -7.48
N ASP A 104 -5.50 10.53 -8.63
CA ASP A 104 -4.73 11.68 -9.08
C ASP A 104 -5.66 12.76 -9.67
N PRO A 105 -5.85 13.90 -8.98
CA PRO A 105 -6.72 14.96 -9.46
C PRO A 105 -6.10 15.82 -10.56
N ALA A 106 -4.78 15.71 -10.79
CA ALA A 106 -4.07 16.50 -11.80
C ALA A 106 -4.14 15.87 -13.19
N ALA A 107 -4.45 14.56 -13.27
CA ALA A 107 -4.51 13.84 -14.52
C ALA A 107 -5.73 14.26 -15.37
N PRO A 108 -5.52 14.65 -16.65
CA PRO A 108 -6.63 14.83 -17.59
C PRO A 108 -7.46 13.56 -17.74
N LYS A 109 -8.74 13.72 -18.09
CA LYS A 109 -9.62 12.56 -18.33
C LYS A 109 -9.02 11.65 -19.41
N GLY A 110 -8.86 10.37 -19.08
CA GLY A 110 -8.33 9.35 -19.99
C GLY A 110 -6.80 9.31 -20.08
N PHE A 111 -6.09 10.15 -19.33
CA PHE A 111 -4.62 10.17 -19.36
C PHE A 111 -4.01 8.79 -19.07
N TYR A 112 -4.53 8.08 -18.08
CA TYR A 112 -4.03 6.76 -17.67
C TYR A 112 -4.64 5.57 -18.45
N SER A 113 -5.41 5.80 -19.52
CA SER A 113 -6.12 4.71 -20.21
C SER A 113 -5.20 3.59 -20.71
N ASP A 114 -4.04 3.94 -21.29
CA ASP A 114 -3.07 2.95 -21.78
C ASP A 114 -2.37 2.24 -20.62
N ALA A 115 -2.03 2.96 -19.55
CA ALA A 115 -1.47 2.38 -18.33
C ALA A 115 -2.43 1.37 -17.69
N TYR A 116 -3.73 1.67 -17.65
CA TYR A 116 -4.74 0.74 -17.17
C TYR A 116 -4.81 -0.52 -18.03
N ALA A 117 -4.70 -0.42 -19.35
CA ALA A 117 -4.66 -1.59 -20.22
C ALA A 117 -3.43 -2.49 -19.97
N ILE A 118 -2.28 -1.90 -19.60
CA ILE A 118 -1.09 -2.65 -19.19
C ILE A 118 -1.35 -3.37 -17.86
N ILE A 119 -1.86 -2.66 -16.87
CA ILE A 119 -2.19 -3.22 -15.54
C ILE A 119 -3.24 -4.33 -15.65
N ASP A 120 -4.27 -4.16 -16.48
CA ASP A 120 -5.31 -5.18 -16.69
C ASP A 120 -4.74 -6.47 -17.29
N ARG A 121 -3.76 -6.37 -18.21
CA ARG A 121 -3.05 -7.56 -18.72
C ARG A 121 -2.21 -8.23 -17.64
N LEU A 122 -1.49 -7.45 -16.84
CA LEU A 122 -0.72 -7.97 -15.70
C LEU A 122 -1.63 -8.71 -14.71
N GLU A 123 -2.76 -8.11 -14.35
CA GLU A 123 -3.77 -8.71 -13.46
C GLU A 123 -4.41 -9.97 -14.07
N SER A 124 -4.62 -9.99 -15.39
CA SER A 124 -5.09 -11.20 -16.08
C SER A 124 -4.09 -12.35 -15.92
N TYR A 125 -2.78 -12.11 -16.04
CA TYR A 125 -1.77 -13.15 -15.79
C TYR A 125 -1.72 -13.54 -14.31
N ALA A 126 -1.87 -12.58 -13.39
CA ALA A 126 -1.96 -12.86 -11.95
C ALA A 126 -3.23 -13.64 -11.55
N SER A 127 -4.20 -13.80 -12.45
CA SER A 127 -5.43 -14.57 -12.21
C SER A 127 -5.35 -16.02 -12.71
N THR A 128 -4.29 -16.39 -13.44
CA THR A 128 -4.11 -17.77 -13.92
C THR A 128 -3.75 -18.79 -12.83
N PRO A 129 -3.01 -18.45 -11.75
CA PRO A 129 -2.77 -19.38 -10.66
C PRO A 129 -4.06 -19.77 -9.94
N SER A 130 -4.14 -21.00 -9.43
CA SER A 130 -5.32 -21.56 -8.75
C SER A 130 -5.56 -20.99 -7.35
N GLY A 131 -4.77 -20.00 -6.94
CA GLY A 131 -4.83 -19.31 -5.65
C GLY A 131 -3.46 -18.83 -5.19
N GLU A 132 -3.41 -18.17 -4.02
CA GLU A 132 -2.17 -17.64 -3.43
C GLU A 132 -1.13 -18.75 -3.13
N GLY A 133 -1.59 -19.97 -2.84
CA GLY A 133 -0.72 -21.13 -2.57
C GLY A 133 -0.22 -21.86 -3.82
N ASP A 134 -0.63 -21.47 -5.03
CA ASP A 134 -0.24 -22.13 -6.29
C ASP A 134 1.14 -21.63 -6.76
N THR A 135 2.20 -22.08 -6.08
CA THR A 135 3.59 -21.67 -6.35
C THR A 135 3.95 -21.83 -7.83
N GLU A 136 3.65 -22.97 -8.42
CA GLU A 136 3.99 -23.26 -9.82
C GLU A 136 3.19 -22.37 -10.77
N GLY A 137 1.89 -22.18 -10.54
CA GLY A 137 1.07 -21.26 -11.32
C GLY A 137 1.61 -19.82 -11.30
N TRP A 138 2.04 -19.33 -10.13
CA TRP A 138 2.65 -18.00 -10.00
C TRP A 138 4.00 -17.89 -10.73
N LEU A 139 4.84 -18.92 -10.63
CA LEU A 139 6.14 -18.94 -11.31
C LEU A 139 6.00 -19.08 -12.84
N ASP A 140 4.99 -19.80 -13.32
CA ASP A 140 4.66 -19.92 -14.75
C ASP A 140 4.11 -18.61 -15.33
N ALA A 141 3.29 -17.88 -14.57
CA ALA A 141 2.76 -16.58 -14.96
C ALA A 141 3.79 -15.44 -14.87
N ARG A 142 4.80 -15.60 -13.99
CA ARG A 142 5.86 -14.61 -13.71
C ARG A 142 6.42 -13.88 -14.94
N PRO A 143 6.94 -14.55 -15.99
CA PRO A 143 7.56 -13.84 -17.11
C PRO A 143 6.60 -12.86 -17.80
N LEU A 144 5.30 -13.18 -17.86
CA LEU A 144 4.29 -12.32 -18.44
C LEU A 144 3.93 -11.16 -17.51
N ILE A 145 3.86 -11.41 -16.20
CA ILE A 145 3.70 -10.38 -15.17
C ILE A 145 4.87 -9.37 -15.24
N TRP A 146 6.11 -9.87 -15.27
CA TRP A 146 7.31 -9.05 -15.37
C TRP A 146 7.32 -8.20 -16.64
N ALA A 147 7.03 -8.78 -17.80
CA ALA A 147 6.98 -8.05 -19.06
C ALA A 147 5.94 -6.91 -19.07
N GLN A 148 4.78 -7.10 -18.43
CA GLN A 148 3.81 -6.01 -18.27
C GLN A 148 4.27 -4.96 -17.24
N GLY A 149 5.02 -5.39 -16.22
CA GLY A 149 5.68 -4.50 -15.27
C GLY A 149 6.68 -3.55 -15.94
N GLU A 150 7.54 -4.10 -16.82
CA GLU A 150 8.47 -3.30 -17.64
C GLU A 150 7.72 -2.35 -18.58
N ALA A 151 6.66 -2.82 -19.24
CA ALA A 151 5.84 -1.96 -20.09
C ALA A 151 5.19 -0.80 -19.30
N LEU A 152 4.79 -1.05 -18.05
CA LEU A 152 4.24 -0.01 -17.17
C LEU A 152 5.30 1.01 -16.78
N ASP A 153 6.52 0.55 -16.47
CA ASP A 153 7.67 1.42 -16.19
C ASP A 153 7.98 2.34 -17.36
N GLU A 154 8.11 1.77 -18.56
CA GLU A 154 8.33 2.52 -19.80
C GLU A 154 7.23 3.56 -20.03
N TRP A 155 5.97 3.17 -19.83
CA TRP A 155 4.84 4.08 -20.00
C TRP A 155 4.89 5.24 -19.00
N ILE A 156 5.11 4.96 -17.71
CA ILE A 156 5.19 5.99 -16.66
C ILE A 156 6.36 6.94 -16.91
N ALA A 157 7.49 6.43 -17.37
CA ALA A 157 8.65 7.24 -17.72
C ALA A 157 8.38 8.15 -18.92
N ALA A 158 7.66 7.66 -19.93
CA ALA A 158 7.32 8.41 -21.14
C ALA A 158 6.19 9.44 -20.95
N HIS A 159 5.35 9.28 -19.93
CA HIS A 159 4.17 10.12 -19.69
C HIS A 159 4.21 10.79 -18.30
N PRO A 160 5.19 11.66 -18.02
CA PRO A 160 5.19 12.41 -16.77
C PRO A 160 4.04 13.43 -16.76
N LEU A 161 3.23 13.41 -15.69
CA LEU A 161 2.40 14.57 -15.36
C LEU A 161 3.30 15.65 -14.76
N GLN A 162 3.16 16.87 -15.29
CA GLN A 162 3.90 18.05 -14.86
C GLN A 162 3.32 18.64 -13.57
#